data_AF-A0A523JSI8-F1
#
_entry.id   AF-A0A523JSI8-F1
#
_cell.length_a   1.000
_cell.length_b   1.000
_cell.length_c   1.000
_cell.angle_alpha   90.00
_cell.angle_beta   90.00
_cell.angle_gamma   90.00
#
_symmetry.space_group_name_H-M   'P 1'
#
loop_
_entity.id
_entity.type
_entity.pdbx_description
1 polymer ?
#
loop_
_entity_poly.entity_id
_entity_poly.type
_entity_poly.pdbx_seq_one_letter_code
_entity_poly.pdbx_strand_id
1 'polypeptide(L)'
;MQNQLNLDGVEQIPLREFTEKAYLDYSMYVILDRALPQIGDGLKPVQRRIIYAMSELGLSAGQKPKKSARTVGDVIGKYHPHGDSACYEAMVLMAQDFSYRYAIIDGHGNWGSTDDPKSFAAMRYTESRLMPYARSLLAELGDGTVDWAPNFDGTMEEPVVLPARLPNLLLNGTTGIAVGLSTDIPPHNLREVASAVIHLIDNPKATVAQLMKHIKGPDFPTGGELITPRNEI
;
A
#
# COMPACT_ATOMS: atom_id res chain seq x y z
N MET A 1 -5.59 -28.08 26.13
CA MET A 1 -5.93 -29.36 25.50
C MET A 1 -4.65 -30.18 25.47
N GLN A 2 -4.64 -31.37 26.06
CA GLN A 2 -3.48 -32.27 25.99
C GLN A 2 -3.54 -32.98 24.64
N ASN A 3 -2.60 -32.68 23.74
CA ASN A 3 -2.49 -33.43 22.49
C ASN A 3 -2.07 -34.86 22.84
N GLN A 4 -2.90 -35.83 22.46
CA GLN A 4 -2.63 -37.24 22.74
C GLN A 4 -1.50 -37.69 21.81
N LEU A 5 -0.36 -38.04 22.41
CA LEU A 5 0.73 -38.72 21.72
C LEU A 5 0.29 -40.16 21.44
N ASN A 6 0.52 -40.64 20.22
CA ASN A 6 0.36 -42.06 19.90
C ASN A 6 1.50 -42.88 20.55
N LEU A 7 1.45 -44.21 20.41
CA LEU A 7 2.44 -45.13 20.98
C LEU A 7 3.89 -44.89 20.49
N ASP A 8 4.07 -44.20 19.36
CA ASP A 8 5.35 -43.84 18.78
C ASP A 8 5.82 -42.43 19.18
N GLY A 9 5.09 -41.75 20.08
CA GLY A 9 5.38 -40.38 20.49
C GLY A 9 5.03 -39.33 19.44
N VAL A 10 4.18 -39.67 18.47
CA VAL A 10 3.69 -38.76 17.42
C VAL A 10 2.39 -38.13 17.86
N GLU A 11 2.35 -36.80 17.82
CA GLU A 11 1.17 -36.01 18.09
C GLU A 11 0.09 -36.25 17.02
N GLN A 12 -1.13 -36.55 17.44
CA GLN A 12 -2.27 -36.69 16.53
C GLN A 12 -3.27 -35.56 16.75
N ILE A 13 -3.68 -34.93 15.65
CA ILE A 13 -4.69 -33.88 15.62
C ILE A 13 -5.80 -34.25 14.63
N PRO A 14 -7.08 -34.06 14.97
CA PRO A 14 -8.17 -34.25 14.02
C PRO A 14 -8.00 -33.34 12.80
N LEU A 15 -8.24 -33.87 11.60
CA LEU A 15 -8.10 -33.10 10.36
C LEU A 15 -8.95 -31.82 10.38
N ARG A 16 -10.18 -31.91 10.90
CA ARG A 16 -11.07 -30.76 11.06
C ARG A 16 -10.40 -29.63 11.85
N GLU A 17 -9.87 -29.94 13.03
CA GLU A 17 -9.23 -28.95 13.91
C GLU A 17 -7.99 -28.34 13.25
N PHE A 18 -7.17 -29.18 12.60
CA PHE A 18 -6.02 -28.71 11.85
C PHE A 18 -6.42 -27.75 10.73
N THR A 19 -7.37 -28.15 9.88
CA THR A 19 -7.80 -27.35 8.72
C THR A 19 -8.46 -26.04 9.14
N GLU A 20 -9.30 -26.06 10.18
CA GLU A 20 -9.96 -24.86 10.70
C GLU A 20 -8.93 -23.86 11.22
N LYS A 21 -7.98 -24.30 12.04
CA LYS A 21 -6.92 -23.45 12.57
C LYS A 21 -5.99 -22.92 11.46
N ALA A 22 -5.44 -23.82 10.63
CA ALA A 22 -4.49 -23.44 9.58
C ALA A 22 -5.11 -22.48 8.57
N TYR A 23 -6.37 -22.71 8.19
CA TYR A 23 -7.08 -21.83 7.26
C TYR A 23 -7.43 -20.48 7.90
N LEU A 24 -7.79 -20.46 9.19
CA LEU A 24 -8.03 -19.21 9.92
C LEU A 24 -6.75 -18.36 10.04
N ASP A 25 -5.63 -18.97 10.41
CA ASP A 25 -4.34 -18.28 10.54
C ASP A 25 -3.92 -17.64 9.21
N TYR A 26 -4.03 -18.41 8.11
CA TYR A 26 -3.77 -17.88 6.76
C TYR A 26 -4.76 -16.78 6.36
N SER A 27 -6.05 -16.94 6.66
CA SER A 27 -7.08 -15.95 6.33
C SER A 27 -6.82 -14.63 7.02
N MET A 28 -6.54 -14.67 8.33
CA MET A 28 -6.22 -13.47 9.12
C MET A 28 -4.95 -12.78 8.59
N TYR A 29 -3.91 -13.56 8.28
CA TYR A 29 -2.68 -13.04 7.70
C TYR A 29 -2.93 -12.31 6.37
N VAL A 30 -3.69 -12.90 5.44
CA VAL A 30 -3.98 -12.24 4.16
C VAL A 30 -4.82 -10.97 4.33
N ILE A 31 -5.76 -10.96 5.27
CA ILE A 31 -6.62 -9.80 5.56
C ILE A 31 -5.79 -8.66 6.15
N LEU A 32 -5.02 -8.92 7.21
CA LEU A 32 -4.32 -7.89 7.99
C LEU A 32 -2.99 -7.45 7.36
N ASP A 33 -2.23 -8.40 6.81
CA ASP A 33 -0.83 -8.17 6.43
C ASP A 33 -0.60 -8.15 4.92
N ARG A 34 -1.66 -8.23 4.10
CA ARG A 34 -1.49 -8.30 2.64
C ARG A 34 -2.49 -7.52 1.81
N ALA A 35 -3.77 -7.86 1.89
CA ALA A 35 -4.74 -7.47 0.87
C ALA A 35 -5.39 -6.12 1.14
N LEU A 36 -5.64 -5.78 2.40
CA LEU A 36 -6.31 -4.55 2.79
C LEU A 36 -5.29 -3.43 3.11
N PRO A 37 -5.57 -2.19 2.71
CA PRO A 37 -4.77 -1.05 3.14
C PRO A 37 -5.07 -0.69 4.60
N GLN A 38 -4.16 0.05 5.23
CA GLN A 38 -4.46 0.74 6.48
C GLN A 38 -5.10 2.11 6.20
N ILE A 39 -6.12 2.52 6.95
CA ILE A 39 -6.92 3.73 6.66
C ILE A 39 -6.16 5.05 6.80
N GLY A 40 -5.22 5.12 7.75
CA GLY A 40 -4.42 6.29 8.07
C GLY A 40 -3.45 6.67 6.94
N ASP A 41 -2.76 5.71 6.33
CA ASP A 41 -1.83 5.97 5.22
C ASP A 41 -2.32 5.52 3.84
N GLY A 42 -3.37 4.71 3.79
CA GLY A 42 -3.89 4.13 2.56
C GLY A 42 -2.97 3.10 1.90
N LEU A 43 -2.03 2.50 2.64
CA LEU A 43 -1.03 1.60 2.10
C LEU A 43 -1.19 0.18 2.65
N LYS A 44 -0.89 -0.79 1.78
CA LYS A 44 -0.64 -2.18 2.18
C LYS A 44 0.77 -2.31 2.76
N PRO A 45 1.07 -3.36 3.55
CA PRO A 45 2.39 -3.52 4.18
C PRO A 45 3.57 -3.50 3.19
N VAL A 46 3.45 -4.18 2.04
CA VAL A 46 4.51 -4.16 1.01
C VAL A 46 4.77 -2.76 0.47
N GLN A 47 3.72 -1.97 0.25
CA GLN A 47 3.82 -0.61 -0.29
C GLN A 47 4.50 0.31 0.74
N ARG A 48 4.07 0.22 2.01
CA ARG A 48 4.67 0.97 3.13
C ARG A 48 6.16 0.68 3.27
N ARG A 49 6.53 -0.60 3.29
CA ARG A 49 7.92 -1.06 3.43
C ARG A 49 8.81 -0.59 2.29
N ILE A 50 8.30 -0.59 1.05
CA ILE A 50 9.02 -0.02 -0.11
C ILE A 50 9.30 1.47 0.11
N ILE A 51 8.27 2.27 0.42
CA ILE A 51 8.40 3.72 0.60
C ILE A 51 9.36 4.03 1.76
N TYR A 52 9.24 3.31 2.87
CA TYR A 52 10.10 3.48 4.04
C TYR A 52 11.57 3.13 3.73
N ALA A 53 11.83 1.95 3.15
CA ALA A 53 13.20 1.55 2.80
C ALA A 53 13.85 2.51 1.77
N MET A 54 13.07 3.05 0.82
CA MET A 54 13.56 4.09 -0.09
C MET A 54 13.94 5.37 0.66
N SER A 55 13.18 5.75 1.68
CA SER A 55 13.49 6.88 2.56
C SER A 55 14.83 6.65 3.30
N GLU A 56 15.01 5.49 3.91
CA GLU A 56 16.27 5.12 4.59
C GLU A 56 17.48 5.13 3.65
N LEU A 57 17.29 4.69 2.40
CA LEU A 57 18.32 4.71 1.36
C LEU A 57 18.65 6.12 0.84
N GLY A 58 17.97 7.15 1.34
CA GLY A 58 18.12 8.54 0.92
C GLY A 58 17.65 8.79 -0.50
N LEU A 59 16.64 8.06 -0.99
CA LEU A 59 16.14 8.15 -2.37
C LEU A 59 15.03 9.22 -2.52
N SER A 60 15.21 10.40 -1.94
CA SER A 60 14.25 11.50 -2.10
C SER A 60 14.24 12.06 -3.52
N ALA A 61 13.19 12.81 -3.88
CA ALA A 61 12.97 13.33 -5.25
C ALA A 61 14.13 14.16 -5.83
N GLY A 62 14.93 14.81 -4.98
CA GLY A 62 16.10 15.58 -5.41
C GLY A 62 17.36 14.75 -5.68
N GLN A 63 17.35 13.45 -5.37
CA GLN A 63 18.52 12.58 -5.43
C GLN A 63 18.58 11.82 -6.75
N LYS A 64 19.77 11.29 -7.07
CA LYS A 64 19.94 10.40 -8.22
C LYS A 64 19.22 9.07 -7.94
N PRO A 65 18.48 8.52 -8.92
CA PRO A 65 17.84 7.23 -8.74
C PRO A 65 18.90 6.12 -8.58
N LYS A 66 18.53 5.05 -7.89
CA LYS A 66 19.37 3.85 -7.72
C LYS A 66 18.69 2.66 -8.37
N LYS A 67 19.46 1.62 -8.72
CA LYS A 67 18.93 0.38 -9.27
C LYS A 67 17.82 -0.19 -8.38
N SER A 68 16.68 -0.51 -8.98
CA SER A 68 15.51 -1.03 -8.26
C SER A 68 15.84 -2.34 -7.53
N ALA A 69 16.73 -3.17 -8.10
CA ALA A 69 17.24 -4.38 -7.45
C ALA A 69 17.85 -4.12 -6.05
N ARG A 70 18.52 -2.99 -5.86
CA ARG A 70 19.08 -2.62 -4.55
C ARG A 70 17.96 -2.31 -3.55
N THR A 71 16.99 -1.50 -3.97
CA THR A 71 15.85 -1.14 -3.12
C THR A 71 15.05 -2.39 -2.73
N VAL A 72 14.73 -3.26 -3.70
CA VAL A 72 14.00 -4.50 -3.44
C VAL A 72 14.78 -5.41 -2.49
N GLY A 73 16.10 -5.53 -2.67
CA GLY A 73 16.97 -6.28 -1.77
C GLY A 73 16.93 -5.78 -0.32
N ASP A 74 17.00 -4.46 -0.11
CA ASP A 74 16.86 -3.87 1.22
C ASP A 74 15.46 -4.10 1.81
N VAL A 75 14.40 -3.95 1.00
CA VAL A 75 13.02 -4.17 1.46
C VAL A 75 12.83 -5.60 1.95
N ILE A 76 13.23 -6.60 1.16
CA ILE A 76 13.01 -8.01 1.52
C ILE A 76 13.97 -8.47 2.63
N GLY A 77 15.19 -7.93 2.65
CA GLY A 77 16.19 -8.27 3.67
C GLY A 77 15.89 -7.67 5.03
N LYS A 78 15.24 -6.51 5.08
CA LYS A 78 14.95 -5.79 6.33
C LYS A 78 13.52 -5.95 6.82
N TYR A 79 12.51 -5.89 5.94
CA TYR A 79 11.12 -5.68 6.37
C TYR A 79 10.10 -6.65 5.76
N HIS A 80 10.30 -7.12 4.53
CA HIS A 80 9.29 -7.85 3.78
C HIS A 80 9.73 -9.28 3.42
N PRO A 81 9.51 -10.28 4.29
CA PRO A 81 10.02 -11.65 4.11
C PRO A 81 9.22 -12.46 3.06
N HIS A 82 9.12 -11.93 1.84
CA HIS A 82 8.42 -12.51 0.70
C HIS A 82 9.24 -12.39 -0.59
N GLY A 83 8.70 -12.94 -1.67
CA GLY A 83 9.35 -12.95 -2.98
C GLY A 83 9.65 -11.55 -3.52
N ASP A 84 10.85 -11.42 -4.07
CA ASP A 84 11.37 -10.23 -4.73
C ASP A 84 10.49 -9.77 -5.91
N SER A 85 9.95 -10.71 -6.68
CA SER A 85 9.08 -10.45 -7.84
C SER A 85 7.81 -9.69 -7.43
N ALA A 86 7.11 -10.15 -6.38
CA ALA A 86 5.89 -9.50 -5.90
C ALA A 86 6.17 -8.12 -5.29
N CYS A 87 7.30 -7.97 -4.60
CA CYS A 87 7.75 -6.67 -4.09
C CYS A 87 8.05 -5.70 -5.23
N TYR A 88 8.76 -6.15 -6.27
CA TYR A 88 9.08 -5.31 -7.42
C TYR A 88 7.84 -4.95 -8.26
N GLU A 89 6.89 -5.87 -8.44
CA GLU A 89 5.61 -5.57 -9.09
C GLU A 89 4.82 -4.48 -8.35
N ALA A 90 4.79 -4.54 -7.02
CA ALA A 90 4.18 -3.47 -6.21
C ALA A 90 4.90 -2.12 -6.40
N MET A 91 6.24 -2.16 -6.49
CA MET A 91 7.07 -0.98 -6.77
C MET A 91 6.75 -0.39 -8.15
N VAL A 92 6.62 -1.25 -9.18
CA VAL A 92 6.29 -0.84 -10.55
C VAL A 92 4.92 -0.19 -10.60
N LEU A 93 3.92 -0.77 -9.97
CA LEU A 93 2.57 -0.20 -9.94
C LEU A 93 2.56 1.20 -9.33
N MET A 94 3.30 1.42 -8.25
CA MET A 94 3.43 2.73 -7.59
C MET A 94 4.21 3.78 -8.41
N ALA A 95 4.87 3.36 -9.50
CA ALA A 95 5.60 4.23 -10.43
C ALA A 95 4.83 4.54 -11.72
N GLN A 96 3.82 3.72 -12.07
CA GLN A 96 3.03 3.90 -13.29
C GLN A 96 1.97 4.99 -13.08
N ASP A 97 2.12 6.11 -13.77
CA ASP A 97 1.21 7.26 -13.70
C ASP A 97 -0.18 7.00 -14.30
N PHE A 98 -0.32 5.97 -15.14
CA PHE A 98 -1.59 5.47 -15.64
C PHE A 98 -2.28 4.46 -14.69
N SER A 99 -1.57 3.96 -13.67
CA SER A 99 -2.10 3.04 -12.67
C SER A 99 -2.37 3.75 -11.33
N TYR A 100 -1.47 4.63 -10.92
CA TYR A 100 -1.57 5.45 -9.72
C TYR A 100 -1.92 6.90 -10.08
N ARG A 101 -2.97 7.45 -9.46
CA ARG A 101 -3.38 8.84 -9.72
C ARG A 101 -2.33 9.88 -9.30
N TYR A 102 -1.63 9.60 -8.20
CA TYR A 102 -0.49 10.33 -7.67
C TYR A 102 0.63 9.33 -7.42
N ALA A 103 1.40 9.03 -8.47
CA ALA A 103 2.55 8.12 -8.40
C ALA A 103 3.51 8.51 -7.26
N ILE A 104 3.95 7.51 -6.51
CA ILE A 104 4.81 7.67 -5.32
C ILE A 104 6.28 7.45 -5.69
N ILE A 105 6.53 6.68 -6.76
CA ILE A 105 7.87 6.32 -7.22
C ILE A 105 8.13 6.95 -8.59
N ASP A 106 9.32 7.52 -8.75
CA ASP A 106 9.84 8.04 -10.01
C ASP A 106 10.76 6.97 -10.60
N GLY A 107 10.33 6.38 -11.72
CA GLY A 107 10.99 5.27 -12.39
C GLY A 107 11.77 5.71 -13.62
N HIS A 108 13.04 5.29 -13.71
CA HIS A 108 13.89 5.47 -14.89
C HIS A 108 14.11 4.14 -15.61
N GLY A 109 14.01 4.14 -16.93
CA GLY A 109 14.04 2.95 -17.78
C GLY A 109 12.64 2.55 -18.28
N ASN A 110 12.45 1.28 -18.64
CA ASN A 110 11.13 0.79 -19.04
C ASN A 110 10.33 0.30 -17.81
N TRP A 111 9.27 1.01 -17.46
CA TRP A 111 8.35 0.72 -16.35
C TRP A 111 6.97 0.26 -16.82
N GLY A 112 6.87 -0.24 -18.06
CA GLY A 112 5.61 -0.65 -18.69
C GLY A 112 4.94 0.50 -19.44
N SER A 113 3.81 0.21 -20.07
CA SER A 113 3.04 1.19 -20.84
C SER A 113 1.54 1.04 -20.55
N THR A 114 0.74 2.00 -21.01
CA THR A 114 -0.73 1.93 -20.94
C THR A 114 -1.31 0.73 -21.70
N ASP A 115 -0.70 0.37 -22.84
CA ASP A 115 -1.17 -0.72 -23.69
C ASP A 115 -0.81 -2.10 -23.13
N ASP A 116 0.37 -2.21 -22.51
CA ASP A 116 0.81 -3.41 -21.79
C ASP A 116 1.48 -3.02 -20.46
N PRO A 117 0.70 -2.85 -19.38
CA PRO A 117 1.22 -2.49 -18.06
C PRO A 117 2.24 -3.48 -17.50
N LYS A 118 2.23 -4.74 -17.96
CA LYS A 118 3.14 -5.79 -17.49
C LYS A 118 4.44 -5.85 -18.29
N SER A 119 4.56 -5.10 -19.39
CA SER A 119 5.76 -5.02 -20.22
C SER A 119 6.90 -4.18 -19.62
N PHE A 120 7.08 -4.20 -18.30
CA PHE A 120 8.16 -3.49 -17.62
C PHE A 120 9.47 -4.29 -17.64
N ALA A 121 10.61 -3.58 -17.63
CA ALA A 121 11.91 -4.22 -17.56
C ALA A 121 12.21 -4.78 -16.16
N ALA A 122 13.03 -5.83 -16.09
CA ALA A 122 13.47 -6.42 -14.82
C ALA A 122 14.20 -5.40 -13.93
N MET A 123 14.10 -5.57 -12.61
CA MET A 123 14.63 -4.65 -11.57
C MET A 123 16.14 -4.35 -11.66
N ARG A 124 16.90 -5.17 -12.39
CA ARG A 124 18.34 -4.96 -12.67
C ARG A 124 18.59 -3.87 -13.73
N TYR A 125 17.60 -3.56 -14.55
CA TYR A 125 17.69 -2.56 -15.62
C TYR A 125 17.08 -1.22 -15.23
N THR A 126 16.03 -1.24 -14.39
CA THR A 126 15.35 -0.02 -13.93
C THR A 126 16.05 0.62 -12.74
N GLU A 127 15.84 1.93 -12.60
CA GLU A 127 16.28 2.72 -11.46
C GLU A 127 15.10 3.50 -10.89
N SER A 128 15.09 3.73 -9.59
CA SER A 128 13.98 4.38 -8.90
C SER A 128 14.44 5.37 -7.84
N ARG A 129 13.59 6.36 -7.61
CA ARG A 129 13.60 7.26 -6.44
C ARG A 129 12.17 7.63 -6.07
N LEU A 130 11.96 8.33 -4.96
CA LEU A 130 10.65 8.79 -4.54
C LEU A 130 10.22 10.04 -5.32
N MET A 131 8.95 10.11 -5.69
CA MET A 131 8.32 11.33 -6.21
C MET A 131 8.16 12.39 -5.11
N PRO A 132 8.04 13.69 -5.46
CA PRO A 132 7.76 14.75 -4.49
C PRO A 132 6.52 14.48 -3.63
N TYR A 133 5.50 13.80 -4.19
CA TYR A 133 4.29 13.40 -3.47
C TYR A 133 4.59 12.52 -2.25
N ALA A 134 5.60 11.64 -2.29
CA ALA A 134 5.96 10.78 -1.15
C ALA A 134 6.30 11.58 0.13
N ARG A 135 6.69 12.85 0.00
CA ARG A 135 6.91 13.73 1.14
C ARG A 135 5.64 13.94 1.97
N SER A 136 4.44 13.84 1.39
CA SER A 136 3.19 13.89 2.16
C SER A 136 3.01 12.69 3.09
N LEU A 137 3.78 11.62 2.92
CA LEU A 137 3.74 10.41 3.75
C LEU A 137 4.93 10.35 4.72
N LEU A 138 6.05 11.00 4.39
CA LEU A 138 7.32 10.81 5.10
C LEU A 138 7.82 12.02 5.88
N ALA A 139 7.31 13.22 5.60
CA ALA A 139 7.91 14.47 6.11
C ALA A 139 7.99 14.55 7.65
N GLU A 140 7.05 13.92 8.35
CA GLU A 140 6.89 14.02 9.79
C GLU A 140 7.26 12.69 10.49
N LEU A 141 7.76 11.69 9.76
CA LEU A 141 8.01 10.33 10.28
C LEU A 141 9.04 10.32 11.42
N GLY A 142 10.04 11.21 11.35
CA GLY A 142 11.09 11.32 12.36
C GLY A 142 10.67 12.06 13.64
N ASP A 143 9.47 12.64 13.68
CA ASP A 143 9.03 13.55 14.76
C ASP A 143 8.22 12.81 15.85
N GLY A 144 8.25 11.48 15.88
CA GLY A 144 7.51 10.67 16.86
C GLY A 144 6.01 10.64 16.63
N THR A 145 5.56 10.75 15.37
CA THR A 145 4.13 10.83 15.00
C THR A 145 3.45 9.48 14.76
N VAL A 146 4.21 8.38 14.78
CA VAL A 146 3.70 7.03 14.52
C VAL A 146 4.33 6.02 15.48
N ASP A 147 3.61 4.94 15.71
CA ASP A 147 4.13 3.77 16.42
C ASP A 147 5.09 2.97 15.55
N TRP A 148 6.06 2.36 16.19
CA TRP A 148 7.07 1.49 15.59
C TRP A 148 6.91 0.07 16.12
N ALA A 149 7.20 -0.91 15.27
CA ALA A 149 7.19 -2.32 15.63
C ALA A 149 8.50 -2.98 15.20
N PRO A 150 8.98 -4.03 15.90
CA PRO A 150 10.08 -4.84 15.42
C PRO A 150 9.77 -5.43 14.05
N ASN A 151 10.77 -5.53 13.19
CA ASN A 151 10.68 -6.25 11.93
C ASN A 151 10.58 -7.78 12.17
N PHE A 152 10.49 -8.56 11.08
CA PHE A 152 10.21 -10.00 11.15
C PHE A 152 11.26 -10.83 11.92
N ASP A 153 12.51 -10.38 12.04
CA ASP A 153 13.57 -11.05 12.79
C ASP A 153 13.96 -10.30 14.09
N GLY A 154 13.30 -9.18 14.38
CA GLY A 154 13.52 -8.35 15.57
C GLY A 154 14.84 -7.59 15.60
N THR A 155 15.60 -7.53 14.50
CA THR A 155 16.89 -6.82 14.44
C THR A 155 16.75 -5.33 14.12
N MET A 156 15.60 -4.91 13.59
CA MET A 156 15.29 -3.54 13.21
C MET A 156 13.86 -3.17 13.63
N GLU A 157 13.52 -1.89 13.54
CA GLU A 157 12.15 -1.41 13.67
C GLU A 157 11.60 -0.94 12.32
N GLU A 158 10.28 -1.06 12.15
CA GLU A 158 9.53 -0.53 11.02
C GLU A 158 8.31 0.26 11.49
N PRO A 159 7.89 1.30 10.75
CA PRO A 159 6.72 2.09 11.13
C PRO A 159 5.43 1.29 10.87
N VAL A 160 4.54 1.27 11.86
CA VAL A 160 3.24 0.58 11.73
C VAL A 160 2.35 1.26 10.69
N VAL A 161 2.46 2.59 10.55
CA VAL A 161 1.81 3.44 9.53
C VAL A 161 2.75 4.58 9.15
N LEU A 162 2.51 5.22 8.00
CA LEU A 162 3.17 6.49 7.67
C LEU A 162 2.32 7.70 8.09
N PRO A 163 2.91 8.82 8.53
CA PRO A 163 2.17 10.04 8.87
C PRO A 163 1.67 10.75 7.61
N ALA A 164 0.57 10.25 7.05
CA ALA A 164 -0.02 10.80 5.85
C ALA A 164 -0.70 12.15 6.13
N ARG A 165 -0.10 13.22 5.59
CA ARG A 165 -0.61 14.61 5.67
C ARG A 165 -1.82 14.87 4.79
N LEU A 166 -2.08 13.95 3.86
CA LEU A 166 -3.22 13.95 2.95
C LEU A 166 -3.84 12.53 2.96
N PRO A 167 -5.16 12.39 2.77
CA PRO A 167 -5.86 11.11 2.85
C PRO A 167 -5.58 10.22 1.64
N ASN A 168 -4.37 9.65 1.59
CA ASN A 168 -3.82 8.93 0.44
C ASN A 168 -4.69 7.74 0.00
N LEU A 169 -5.42 7.11 0.93
CA LEU A 169 -6.38 6.05 0.61
C LEU A 169 -7.40 6.47 -0.44
N LEU A 170 -7.99 7.67 -0.29
CA LEU A 170 -8.95 8.19 -1.27
C LEU A 170 -8.24 8.75 -2.51
N LEU A 171 -7.07 9.36 -2.34
CA LEU A 171 -6.36 10.01 -3.43
C LEU A 171 -5.88 9.00 -4.48
N ASN A 172 -5.25 7.92 -4.04
CA ASN A 172 -4.70 6.90 -4.92
C ASN A 172 -5.62 5.68 -5.08
N GLY A 173 -6.53 5.46 -4.14
CA GLY A 173 -7.33 4.25 -4.13
C GLY A 173 -6.48 3.00 -3.86
N THR A 174 -7.14 1.85 -3.83
CA THR A 174 -6.48 0.54 -3.86
C THR A 174 -7.50 -0.54 -4.16
N THR A 175 -7.03 -1.60 -4.80
CA THR A 175 -7.78 -2.85 -4.98
C THR A 175 -7.09 -3.97 -4.24
N GLY A 176 -7.83 -4.93 -3.69
CA GLY A 176 -7.26 -6.03 -2.92
C GLY A 176 -8.24 -7.18 -2.77
N ILE A 177 -7.74 -8.39 -2.95
CA ILE A 177 -8.51 -9.63 -2.78
C ILE A 177 -7.92 -10.37 -1.60
N ALA A 178 -8.72 -10.56 -0.55
CA ALA A 178 -8.34 -11.28 0.65
C ALA A 178 -9.01 -12.67 0.67
N VAL A 179 -9.01 -13.32 1.84
CA VAL A 179 -9.78 -14.55 2.04
C VAL A 179 -11.17 -14.17 2.56
N GLY A 180 -12.21 -14.47 1.78
CA GLY A 180 -13.61 -14.21 2.14
C GLY A 180 -14.09 -12.76 1.95
N LEU A 181 -13.21 -11.82 1.60
CA LEU A 181 -13.53 -10.41 1.37
C LEU A 181 -12.60 -9.77 0.34
N SER A 182 -13.00 -8.61 -0.18
CA SER A 182 -12.20 -7.79 -1.09
C SER A 182 -12.39 -6.30 -0.81
N THR A 183 -11.46 -5.48 -1.28
CA THR A 183 -11.53 -4.03 -1.26
C THR A 183 -11.32 -3.49 -2.67
N ASP A 184 -12.10 -2.48 -3.04
CA ASP A 184 -11.98 -1.75 -4.29
C ASP A 184 -12.36 -0.30 -4.02
N ILE A 185 -11.35 0.56 -3.97
CA ILE A 185 -11.49 1.99 -3.67
C ILE A 185 -10.91 2.76 -4.85
N PRO A 186 -11.72 3.55 -5.58
CA PRO A 186 -11.23 4.31 -6.71
C PRO A 186 -10.44 5.56 -6.27
N PRO A 187 -9.53 6.07 -7.11
CA PRO A 187 -8.78 7.30 -6.85
C PRO A 187 -9.67 8.54 -6.96
N HIS A 188 -9.29 9.62 -6.26
CA HIS A 188 -10.03 10.88 -6.21
C HIS A 188 -9.11 12.09 -6.39
N ASN A 189 -9.72 13.23 -6.74
CA ASN A 189 -8.98 14.47 -6.93
C ASN A 189 -8.47 15.06 -5.61
N LEU A 190 -7.20 15.45 -5.54
CA LEU A 190 -6.54 15.95 -4.34
C LEU A 190 -7.19 17.23 -3.82
N ARG A 191 -7.51 18.17 -4.71
CA ARG A 191 -8.10 19.46 -4.30
C ARG A 191 -9.52 19.27 -3.78
N GLU A 192 -10.28 18.38 -4.41
CA GLU A 192 -11.65 18.07 -4.00
C GLU A 192 -11.68 17.38 -2.62
N VAL A 193 -10.85 16.36 -2.42
CA VAL A 193 -10.76 15.65 -1.15
C VAL A 193 -10.22 16.58 -0.05
N ALA A 194 -9.16 17.36 -0.31
CA ALA A 194 -8.66 18.33 0.66
C ALA A 194 -9.72 19.38 1.03
N SER A 195 -10.49 19.88 0.06
CA SER A 195 -11.58 20.82 0.31
C SER A 195 -12.69 20.20 1.17
N ALA A 196 -13.02 18.93 0.94
CA ALA A 196 -14.01 18.21 1.76
C ALA A 196 -13.51 17.99 3.20
N VAL A 197 -12.24 17.65 3.39
CA VAL A 197 -11.64 17.48 4.73
C VAL A 197 -11.65 18.81 5.49
N ILE A 198 -11.26 19.92 4.85
CA ILE A 198 -11.33 21.26 5.47
C ILE A 198 -12.79 21.58 5.85
N HIS A 199 -13.74 21.34 4.95
CA HIS A 199 -15.16 21.57 5.25
C HIS A 199 -15.64 20.74 6.44
N LEU A 200 -15.23 19.48 6.56
CA LEU A 200 -15.58 18.59 7.67
C LEU A 200 -14.96 19.03 9.00
N ILE A 201 -13.74 19.58 8.98
CA ILE A 201 -13.11 20.17 10.17
C ILE A 201 -13.92 21.38 10.64
N ASP A 202 -14.30 22.27 9.72
CA ASP A 202 -15.09 23.47 10.05
C ASP A 202 -16.54 23.11 10.44
N ASN A 203 -17.07 22.01 9.90
CA ASN A 203 -18.45 21.55 10.10
C ASN A 203 -18.47 20.05 10.48
N PRO A 204 -18.18 19.69 11.74
CA PRO A 204 -18.06 18.27 12.14
C PRO A 204 -19.34 17.43 11.98
N LYS A 205 -20.49 18.08 11.78
CA LYS A 205 -21.79 17.44 11.52
C LYS A 205 -22.18 17.44 10.04
N ALA A 206 -21.26 17.79 9.14
CA ALA A 206 -21.50 17.77 7.71
C ALA A 206 -21.95 16.37 7.28
N THR A 207 -23.05 16.33 6.54
CA THR A 207 -23.59 15.11 5.95
C THR A 207 -22.77 14.71 4.71
N VAL A 208 -22.86 13.45 4.30
CA VAL A 208 -22.21 12.95 3.07
C VAL A 208 -22.62 13.80 1.86
N ALA A 209 -23.90 14.15 1.73
CA ALA A 209 -24.40 15.00 0.66
C ALA A 209 -23.77 16.41 0.64
N GLN A 210 -23.33 16.93 1.80
CA GLN A 210 -22.59 18.20 1.86
C GLN A 210 -21.13 18.01 1.43
N LEU A 211 -20.49 16.90 1.81
CA LEU A 211 -19.13 16.57 1.38
C LEU A 211 -19.03 16.31 -0.13
N MET A 212 -20.05 15.70 -0.72
CA MET A 212 -20.14 15.45 -2.17
C MET A 212 -20.33 16.73 -3.01
N LYS A 213 -20.57 17.89 -2.38
CA LYS A 213 -20.46 19.18 -3.09
C LYS A 213 -19.01 19.53 -3.40
N HIS A 214 -18.07 18.97 -2.63
CA HIS A 214 -16.63 19.14 -2.82
C HIS A 214 -16.05 18.00 -3.65
N ILE A 215 -16.38 16.74 -3.31
CA ILE A 215 -15.94 15.53 -4.03
C ILE A 215 -16.95 15.19 -5.12
N LYS A 216 -16.60 15.43 -6.38
CA LYS A 216 -17.51 15.23 -7.52
C LYS A 216 -17.64 13.77 -7.94
N GLY A 217 -16.72 12.92 -7.49
CA GLY A 217 -16.63 11.50 -7.83
C GLY A 217 -15.17 11.05 -7.98
N PRO A 218 -14.96 9.82 -8.46
CA PRO A 218 -13.64 9.33 -8.83
C PRO A 218 -12.91 10.19 -9.87
N ASP A 219 -11.58 10.24 -9.78
CA ASP A 219 -10.68 10.92 -10.72
C ASP A 219 -9.57 9.94 -11.12
N PHE A 220 -9.80 9.20 -12.22
CA PHE A 220 -8.88 8.18 -12.71
C PHE A 220 -7.67 8.80 -13.43
N PRO A 221 -6.46 8.21 -13.30
CA PRO A 221 -5.24 8.72 -13.93
C PRO A 221 -5.32 8.82 -15.46
N THR A 222 -6.10 7.96 -16.10
CA THR A 222 -6.27 7.89 -17.56
C THR A 222 -7.26 8.92 -18.11
N GLY A 223 -7.96 9.67 -17.24
CA GLY A 223 -9.09 10.50 -17.64
C GLY A 223 -10.30 9.66 -18.07
N GLY A 224 -10.98 10.09 -19.14
CA GLY A 224 -12.26 9.53 -19.57
C GLY A 224 -13.46 10.24 -18.92
N GLU A 225 -14.67 9.86 -19.34
CA GLU A 225 -15.91 10.42 -18.82
C GLU A 225 -16.63 9.42 -17.92
N LEU A 226 -17.02 9.86 -16.73
CA LEU A 226 -17.93 9.09 -15.87
C LEU A 226 -19.35 9.28 -16.38
N ILE A 227 -19.95 8.20 -16.88
CA ILE A 227 -21.34 8.20 -17.38
C ILE A 227 -22.37 8.01 -16.26
N THR A 228 -21.93 7.65 -15.05
CA THR A 228 -22.82 7.46 -13.90
C THR A 228 -23.55 8.76 -13.57
N PRO A 229 -24.88 8.75 -13.43
CA PRO A 229 -25.64 9.93 -13.04
C PRO A 229 -25.15 10.53 -11.72
N ARG A 230 -25.13 11.85 -11.58
CA ARG A 230 -24.62 12.53 -10.37
C ARG A 230 -25.37 12.20 -9.07
N ASN A 231 -26.60 11.70 -9.16
CA ASN A 231 -27.38 11.24 -8.01
C ASN A 231 -27.06 9.78 -7.62
N GLU A 232 -26.24 9.10 -8.41
CA GLU A 232 -25.79 7.71 -8.22
C GLU A 232 -24.27 7.60 -8.02
N ILE A 233 -23.52 8.71 -8.20
CA ILE A 233 -22.15 8.91 -7.70
C ILE A 233 -22.26 9.44 -6.29
#